data_AF-A0A957ISQ2-F1
#
_entry.id   AF-A0A957ISQ2-F1
#
_cell.length_a   1.000
_cell.length_b   1.000
_cell.length_c   1.000
_cell.angle_alpha   90.00
_cell.angle_beta   90.00
_cell.angle_gamma   90.00
#
_symmetry.space_group_name_H-M   'P 1'
#
loop_
_entity.id
_entity.type
_entity.pdbx_description
1 polymer ?
#
loop_
_entity_poly.entity_id
_entity_poly.type
_entity_poly.pdbx_seq_one_letter_code
_entity_poly.pdbx_strand_id
1 'polypeptide(L)'
;PGYIGAIAADFANDPNVMAPPHLVSFAVAQGWYVPDGTGLFDVNKVYGDGNGRSAGVRLIEDELTRLAATRKLTLEDIIWAVRHPQLTGDTAGYGQIVPLAPQPYPELRCLWHTQSGSVAAPFVPVFLGCSNLPPEFKQHRYLTHDESRRFVDGRKGAANQSQVPQTVEATRSAFRAVKRLLYWVLEHHEELLGEITAVFQSHEARLIAEHNDIVATAATLLHANQPELARRYLTYYSQTELLNGLRLVETLTEYAETRSRLRHGLRETVGSQEPGQVW
;
A
#
# COMPACT_ATOMS: atom_id res chain seq x y z
N PRO A 1 -18.85 4.36 2.55
CA PRO A 1 -18.71 5.54 1.64
C PRO A 1 -17.53 6.48 1.97
N GLY A 2 -16.45 5.99 2.60
CA GLY A 2 -15.37 6.87 3.07
C GLY A 2 -15.91 8.10 3.79
N TYR A 3 -15.31 9.26 3.53
CA TYR A 3 -15.72 10.56 4.08
C TYR A 3 -16.43 11.47 3.04
N ILE A 4 -17.07 10.89 2.02
CA ILE A 4 -17.85 11.68 1.03
C ILE A 4 -18.99 12.40 1.78
N GLY A 5 -18.94 13.73 1.82
CA GLY A 5 -19.91 14.55 2.56
C GLY A 5 -21.18 14.84 1.77
N ALA A 6 -21.68 16.07 1.91
CA ALA A 6 -22.88 16.54 1.23
C ALA A 6 -22.70 16.64 -0.29
N ILE A 7 -23.65 16.04 -1.02
CA ILE A 7 -23.87 16.21 -2.46
C ILE A 7 -25.28 16.77 -2.69
N ALA A 8 -25.58 17.26 -3.89
CA ALA A 8 -26.96 17.58 -4.25
C ALA A 8 -27.83 16.31 -4.19
N ALA A 9 -29.03 16.40 -3.62
CA ALA A 9 -29.96 15.27 -3.60
C ALA A 9 -30.48 14.92 -5.01
N ASP A 10 -30.56 15.92 -5.90
CA ASP A 10 -30.77 15.75 -7.34
C ASP A 10 -29.44 15.86 -8.09
N PHE A 11 -28.58 14.86 -7.90
CA PHE A 11 -27.25 14.79 -8.54
C PHE A 11 -27.29 14.25 -9.98
N ALA A 12 -28.48 14.00 -10.56
CA ALA A 12 -28.61 13.30 -11.84
C ALA A 12 -27.88 13.99 -13.00
N ASN A 13 -27.72 15.32 -12.91
CA ASN A 13 -27.04 16.15 -13.92
C ASN A 13 -25.72 16.75 -13.42
N ASP A 14 -25.21 16.36 -12.25
CA ASP A 14 -23.93 16.85 -11.76
C ASP A 14 -22.78 16.08 -12.44
N PRO A 15 -21.94 16.73 -13.28
CA PRO A 15 -20.85 16.05 -13.98
C PRO A 15 -19.75 15.53 -13.03
N ASN A 16 -19.74 15.97 -11.77
CA ASN A 16 -18.76 15.55 -10.77
C ASN A 16 -19.27 14.44 -9.85
N VAL A 17 -20.53 14.02 -9.97
CA VAL A 17 -21.15 13.00 -9.12
C VAL A 17 -21.64 11.84 -9.98
N MET A 18 -21.21 10.63 -9.62
CA MET A 18 -21.71 9.40 -10.21
C MET A 18 -22.21 8.49 -9.10
N ALA A 19 -23.51 8.21 -9.09
CA ALA A 19 -24.14 7.32 -8.13
C ALA A 19 -25.34 6.60 -8.76
N PRO A 20 -25.77 5.45 -8.18
CA PRO A 20 -26.99 4.78 -8.62
C PRO A 20 -28.21 5.73 -8.51
N PRO A 21 -29.14 5.71 -9.49
CA PRO A 21 -30.28 6.65 -9.51
C PRO A 21 -31.19 6.53 -8.28
N HIS A 22 -31.16 5.40 -7.59
CA HIS A 22 -31.98 5.13 -6.41
C HIS A 22 -31.27 5.45 -5.09
N LEU A 23 -30.06 6.03 -5.09
CA LEU A 23 -29.29 6.32 -3.88
C LEU A 23 -30.13 7.08 -2.84
N VAL A 24 -30.72 8.22 -3.22
CA VAL A 24 -31.49 9.05 -2.28
C VAL A 24 -32.85 8.43 -1.98
N SER A 25 -33.58 7.95 -2.99
CA SER A 25 -34.92 7.37 -2.79
C SER A 25 -34.88 6.14 -1.90
N PHE A 26 -33.81 5.33 -1.97
CA PHE A 26 -33.62 4.19 -1.10
C PHE A 26 -33.43 4.64 0.36
N ALA A 27 -32.55 5.63 0.61
CA ALA A 27 -32.34 6.16 1.96
C ALA A 27 -33.63 6.75 2.57
N VAL A 28 -34.45 7.43 1.77
CA VAL A 28 -35.78 7.93 2.20
C VAL A 28 -36.71 6.77 2.57
N ALA A 29 -36.80 5.75 1.72
CA ALA A 29 -37.66 4.59 1.97
C ALA A 29 -37.25 3.80 3.22
N GLN A 30 -35.95 3.77 3.55
CA GLN A 30 -35.46 3.15 4.79
C GLN A 30 -35.58 4.06 6.02
N GLY A 31 -36.00 5.32 5.86
CA GLY A 31 -36.06 6.30 6.94
C GLY A 31 -34.69 6.80 7.43
N TRP A 32 -33.62 6.57 6.66
CA TRP A 32 -32.26 7.00 7.01
C TRP A 32 -32.00 8.47 6.67
N TYR A 33 -32.78 9.01 5.73
CA TYR A 33 -32.72 10.40 5.31
C TYR A 33 -34.12 10.99 5.21
N VAL A 34 -34.31 12.15 5.83
CA VAL A 34 -35.53 12.96 5.72
C VAL A 34 -35.15 14.25 5.01
N PRO A 35 -35.69 14.53 3.81
CA PRO A 35 -35.44 15.79 3.13
C PRO A 35 -35.85 16.98 4.02
N ASP A 36 -34.89 17.86 4.32
CA ASP A 36 -35.06 19.01 5.21
C ASP A 36 -35.22 20.34 4.47
N GLY A 37 -35.35 20.28 3.14
CA GLY A 37 -35.48 21.46 2.27
C GLY A 37 -34.15 22.10 1.86
N THR A 38 -33.00 21.62 2.35
CA THR A 38 -31.68 22.13 1.93
C THR A 38 -31.28 21.67 0.53
N GLY A 39 -31.89 20.58 0.04
CA GLY A 39 -31.50 19.93 -1.21
C GLY A 39 -30.17 19.19 -1.13
N LEU A 40 -29.60 19.04 0.08
CA LEU A 40 -28.33 18.34 0.30
C LEU A 40 -28.55 16.94 0.86
N PHE A 41 -27.72 16.00 0.40
CA PHE A 41 -27.68 14.62 0.84
C PHE A 41 -26.26 14.29 1.31
N ASP A 42 -26.07 14.14 2.63
CA ASP A 42 -24.78 13.80 3.21
C ASP A 42 -24.56 12.28 3.18
N VAL A 43 -23.71 11.83 2.26
CA VAL A 43 -23.49 10.41 2.00
C VAL A 43 -22.82 9.73 3.20
N ASN A 44 -21.86 10.39 3.86
CA ASN A 44 -21.16 9.84 5.02
C ASN A 44 -22.09 9.79 6.24
N LYS A 45 -22.96 10.78 6.44
CA LYS A 45 -23.95 10.75 7.52
C LYS A 45 -25.02 9.68 7.33
N VAL A 46 -25.48 9.45 6.10
CA VAL A 46 -26.60 8.53 5.81
C VAL A 46 -26.15 7.08 5.64
N TYR A 47 -25.02 6.85 4.95
CA TYR A 47 -24.53 5.51 4.61
C TYR A 47 -23.18 5.15 5.27
N GLY A 48 -22.61 6.06 6.05
CA GLY A 48 -21.32 5.89 6.72
C GLY A 48 -21.46 6.04 8.23
N ASP A 49 -20.40 6.57 8.84
CA ASP A 49 -20.28 6.78 10.29
C ASP A 49 -20.57 8.22 10.72
N GLY A 50 -20.79 9.15 9.78
CA GLY A 50 -21.02 10.57 10.04
C GLY A 50 -19.80 11.33 10.55
N ASN A 51 -18.61 10.72 10.59
CA ASN A 51 -17.41 11.34 11.16
C ASN A 51 -16.67 12.24 10.16
N GLY A 52 -16.99 12.15 8.86
CA GLY A 52 -16.31 12.88 7.80
C GLY A 52 -14.81 12.56 7.75
N ARG A 53 -14.00 13.57 7.44
CA ARG A 53 -12.53 13.41 7.37
C ARG A 53 -11.97 13.14 8.78
N SER A 54 -11.08 12.15 8.92
CA SER A 54 -10.34 11.94 10.17
C SER A 54 -9.27 13.02 10.40
N ALA A 55 -8.71 13.08 11.61
CA ALA A 55 -7.59 13.98 11.90
C ALA A 55 -6.38 13.68 11.00
N GLY A 56 -6.11 12.40 10.77
CA GLY A 56 -5.07 11.95 9.87
C GLY A 56 -5.26 12.34 8.42
N VAL A 57 -6.49 12.27 7.89
CA VAL A 57 -6.80 12.75 6.53
C VAL A 57 -6.50 14.23 6.41
N ARG A 58 -6.96 15.05 7.38
CA ARG A 58 -6.71 16.50 7.38
C ARG A 58 -5.21 16.80 7.42
N LEU A 59 -4.46 16.14 8.29
CA LEU A 59 -3.01 16.35 8.43
C LEU A 59 -2.27 16.19 7.10
N ILE A 60 -2.61 15.16 6.33
CA ILE A 60 -1.99 14.91 5.02
C ILE A 60 -2.48 15.88 3.96
N GLU A 61 -3.80 16.10 3.88
CA GLU A 61 -4.38 17.03 2.89
C GLU A 61 -3.83 18.45 3.08
N ASP A 62 -3.70 18.91 4.33
CA ASP A 62 -3.16 20.23 4.66
C ASP A 62 -1.69 20.35 4.22
N GLU A 63 -0.86 19.34 4.51
CA GLU A 63 0.55 19.37 4.13
C GLU A 63 0.74 19.29 2.61
N LEU A 64 0.00 18.40 1.93
CA LEU A 64 0.05 18.31 0.47
C LEU A 64 -0.46 19.59 -0.20
N THR A 65 -1.49 20.23 0.36
CA THR A 65 -1.98 21.53 -0.12
C THR A 65 -0.93 22.61 0.05
N ARG A 66 -0.26 22.65 1.21
CA ARG A 66 0.83 23.60 1.49
C ARG A 66 2.00 23.43 0.52
N LEU A 67 2.40 22.19 0.24
CA LEU A 67 3.46 21.90 -0.74
C LEU A 67 3.02 22.30 -2.17
N ALA A 68 1.80 21.93 -2.56
CA ALA A 68 1.22 22.23 -3.87
C ALA A 68 1.11 23.75 -4.15
N ALA A 69 1.00 24.58 -3.12
CA ALA A 69 0.98 26.04 -3.25
C ALA A 69 2.30 26.62 -3.78
N THR A 70 3.41 25.89 -3.69
CA THR A 70 4.75 26.38 -4.07
C THR A 70 5.41 25.61 -5.19
N ARG A 71 5.02 24.34 -5.40
CA ARG A 71 5.57 23.47 -6.45
C ARG A 71 4.60 22.36 -6.81
N LYS A 72 4.83 21.68 -7.94
CA LYS A 72 4.14 20.43 -8.23
C LYS A 72 4.52 19.36 -7.20
N LEU A 73 3.54 18.56 -6.81
CA LEU A 73 3.77 17.39 -5.96
C LEU A 73 4.59 16.35 -6.74
N THR A 74 5.54 15.72 -6.06
CA THR A 74 6.37 14.65 -6.59
C THR A 74 5.92 13.30 -6.05
N LEU A 75 6.49 12.22 -6.58
CA LEU A 75 6.21 10.87 -6.08
C LEU A 75 6.66 10.73 -4.61
N GLU A 76 7.78 11.35 -4.26
CA GLU A 76 8.33 11.37 -2.90
C GLU A 76 7.37 12.00 -1.90
N ASP A 77 6.63 13.05 -2.27
CA ASP A 77 5.60 13.65 -1.41
C ASP A 77 4.47 12.66 -1.12
N ILE A 78 4.07 11.88 -2.12
CA ILE A 78 3.02 10.88 -1.96
C ILE A 78 3.54 9.67 -1.17
N ILE A 79 4.80 9.25 -1.39
CA ILE A 79 5.47 8.24 -0.56
C ILE A 79 5.50 8.68 0.89
N TRP A 80 5.88 9.93 1.17
CA TRP A 80 5.84 10.50 2.51
C TRP A 80 4.43 10.43 3.11
N ALA A 81 3.42 10.84 2.35
CA ALA A 81 2.04 10.86 2.82
C ALA A 81 1.53 9.46 3.21
N VAL A 82 1.81 8.46 2.37
CA VAL A 82 1.43 7.06 2.64
C VAL A 82 2.30 6.44 3.73
N ARG A 83 3.55 6.88 3.92
CA ARG A 83 4.47 6.41 4.97
C ARG A 83 4.25 7.06 6.32
N HIS A 84 3.51 8.17 6.40
CA HIS A 84 3.51 9.00 7.59
C HIS A 84 3.25 8.18 8.88
N PRO A 85 4.13 8.23 9.89
CA PRO A 85 4.10 7.29 11.03
C PRO A 85 2.89 7.47 11.93
N GLN A 86 2.19 8.61 11.86
CA GLN A 86 0.92 8.80 12.54
C GLN A 86 -0.28 8.19 11.78
N LEU A 87 -0.07 7.70 10.55
CA LEU A 87 -1.06 7.08 9.66
C LEU A 87 -0.79 5.62 9.31
N THR A 88 0.45 5.17 9.53
CA THR A 88 0.86 3.82 9.18
C THR A 88 1.45 3.12 10.40
N GLY A 89 0.81 2.02 10.82
CA GLY A 89 1.20 1.20 11.97
C GLY A 89 0.90 -0.28 11.77
N ASP A 90 0.63 -1.01 12.86
CA ASP A 90 0.45 -2.47 12.81
C ASP A 90 -0.77 -2.91 11.97
N THR A 91 -1.83 -2.10 12.00
CA THR A 91 -3.08 -2.31 11.26
C THR A 91 -2.96 -1.98 9.77
N ALA A 92 -1.90 -1.30 9.35
CA ALA A 92 -1.69 -0.97 7.96
C ALA A 92 -1.43 -2.26 7.16
N GLY A 93 -2.26 -2.45 6.13
CA GLY A 93 -2.06 -3.48 5.11
C GLY A 93 -0.89 -3.10 4.20
N TYR A 94 -1.10 -3.14 2.89
CA TYR A 94 -0.10 -2.71 1.91
C TYR A 94 -0.16 -1.20 1.65
N GLY A 95 0.92 -0.66 1.08
CA GLY A 95 0.97 0.72 0.57
C GLY A 95 1.12 0.71 -0.94
N GLN A 96 0.32 1.52 -1.63
CA GLN A 96 0.25 1.55 -3.08
C GLN A 96 0.09 2.97 -3.62
N ILE A 97 0.90 3.31 -4.62
CA ILE A 97 0.84 4.61 -5.31
C ILE A 97 0.82 4.34 -6.81
N VAL A 98 -0.17 4.88 -7.51
CA VAL A 98 -0.34 4.73 -8.96
C VAL A 98 -0.27 6.11 -9.62
N PRO A 99 0.88 6.51 -10.17
CA PRO A 99 0.96 7.69 -11.01
C PRO A 99 0.05 7.55 -12.24
N LEU A 100 -0.84 8.52 -12.46
CA LEU A 100 -1.79 8.53 -13.59
C LEU A 100 -1.30 9.34 -14.79
N ALA A 101 0.02 9.55 -14.89
CA ALA A 101 0.60 10.25 -16.04
C ALA A 101 0.26 9.50 -17.35
N PRO A 102 -0.07 10.20 -18.44
CA PRO A 102 -0.33 9.57 -19.73
C PRO A 102 0.86 8.71 -20.18
N GLN A 103 0.57 7.49 -20.62
CA GLN A 103 1.56 6.57 -21.17
C GLN A 103 1.13 6.14 -22.58
N PRO A 104 2.05 6.12 -23.57
CA PRO A 104 1.73 5.71 -24.94
C PRO A 104 1.38 4.22 -25.02
N TYR A 105 1.89 3.41 -24.07
CA TYR A 105 1.66 1.98 -24.00
C TYR A 105 1.12 1.59 -22.61
N PRO A 106 0.04 0.82 -22.50
CA PRO A 106 -0.52 0.37 -21.22
C PRO A 106 0.49 -0.38 -20.33
N GLU A 107 1.43 -1.10 -20.92
CA GLU A 107 2.48 -1.88 -20.28
C GLU A 107 3.41 -1.03 -19.39
N LEU A 108 3.55 0.26 -19.72
CA LEU A 108 4.43 1.20 -19.02
C LEU A 108 3.79 1.83 -17.78
N ARG A 109 2.49 1.57 -17.55
CA ARG A 109 1.85 1.99 -16.29
C ARG A 109 2.50 1.25 -15.13
N CYS A 110 2.69 1.95 -14.02
CA CYS A 110 3.45 1.45 -12.89
C CYS A 110 2.70 1.66 -11.58
N LEU A 111 2.74 0.65 -10.72
CA LEU A 111 2.34 0.69 -9.34
C LEU A 111 3.60 0.73 -8.47
N TRP A 112 3.73 1.73 -7.61
CA TRP A 112 4.74 1.73 -6.55
C TRP A 112 4.15 1.02 -5.34
N HIS A 113 4.75 -0.09 -4.93
CA HIS A 113 4.14 -1.04 -4.00
C HIS A 113 5.05 -1.36 -2.83
N THR A 114 4.44 -1.51 -1.65
CA THR A 114 5.07 -2.07 -0.44
C THR A 114 4.15 -3.10 0.22
N GLN A 115 4.74 -4.13 0.83
CA GLN A 115 4.01 -5.35 1.24
C GLN A 115 3.18 -5.21 2.50
N SER A 116 3.61 -4.35 3.41
CA SER A 116 2.89 -4.05 4.64
C SER A 116 3.06 -2.55 4.94
N GLY A 117 2.87 -2.13 6.20
CA GLY A 117 3.02 -0.75 6.63
C GLY A 117 4.31 -0.14 6.08
N SER A 118 4.16 0.91 5.27
CA SER A 118 5.21 1.63 4.54
C SER A 118 6.30 2.23 5.43
N VAL A 119 6.08 2.33 6.75
CA VAL A 119 7.13 2.68 7.74
C VAL A 119 8.23 1.62 7.85
N ALA A 120 7.96 0.38 7.43
CA ALA A 120 8.85 -0.76 7.58
C ALA A 120 9.24 -1.42 6.25
N ALA A 121 8.91 -0.80 5.11
CA ALA A 121 9.31 -1.31 3.80
C ALA A 121 9.41 -0.21 2.75
N PRO A 122 10.32 -0.37 1.78
CA PRO A 122 10.47 0.58 0.68
C PRO A 122 9.36 0.38 -0.37
N PHE A 123 9.03 1.44 -1.08
CA PHE A 123 8.23 1.39 -2.29
C PHE A 123 9.07 0.92 -3.47
N VAL A 124 8.57 -0.09 -4.19
CA VAL A 124 9.24 -0.67 -5.36
C VAL A 124 8.32 -0.57 -6.58
N PRO A 125 8.83 -0.19 -7.76
CA PRO A 125 8.04 -0.10 -8.99
C PRO A 125 7.67 -1.48 -9.56
N VAL A 126 6.37 -1.71 -9.72
CA VAL A 126 5.77 -2.89 -10.35
C VAL A 126 5.03 -2.43 -11.61
N PHE A 127 5.60 -2.74 -12.78
CA PHE A 127 4.99 -2.39 -14.06
C PHE A 127 3.80 -3.29 -14.39
N LEU A 128 2.72 -2.73 -14.94
CA LEU A 128 1.55 -3.50 -15.38
C LEU A 128 1.87 -4.41 -16.58
N GLY A 129 2.91 -4.08 -17.34
CA GLY A 129 3.45 -4.94 -18.40
C GLY A 129 4.28 -6.12 -17.90
N CYS A 130 4.47 -6.31 -16.59
CA CYS A 130 5.14 -7.51 -16.08
C CYS A 130 4.21 -8.73 -16.15
N SER A 131 4.78 -9.93 -16.27
CA SER A 131 4.00 -11.17 -16.39
C SER A 131 3.99 -12.06 -15.14
N ASN A 132 4.85 -11.80 -14.15
CA ASN A 132 4.91 -12.60 -12.92
C ASN A 132 5.66 -11.84 -11.82
N LEU A 133 5.33 -12.15 -10.57
CA LEU A 133 6.02 -11.68 -9.37
C LEU A 133 6.85 -12.82 -8.73
N PRO A 134 7.88 -12.50 -7.93
CA PRO A 134 8.64 -13.53 -7.23
C PRO A 134 7.77 -14.31 -6.23
N PRO A 135 8.00 -15.60 -5.99
CA PRO A 135 7.24 -16.40 -5.02
C PRO A 135 7.14 -15.79 -3.62
N GLU A 136 8.16 -15.05 -3.19
CA GLU A 136 8.21 -14.36 -1.90
C GLU A 136 7.07 -13.34 -1.71
N PHE A 137 6.55 -12.82 -2.81
CA PHE A 137 5.50 -11.81 -2.88
C PHE A 137 4.13 -12.40 -3.22
N LYS A 138 4.02 -13.72 -3.34
CA LYS A 138 2.74 -14.41 -3.59
C LYS A 138 2.02 -14.69 -2.27
N GLN A 139 0.88 -15.34 -2.35
CA GLN A 139 0.13 -15.81 -1.18
C GLN A 139 0.91 -16.92 -0.45
N HIS A 140 1.30 -16.68 0.79
CA HIS A 140 1.92 -17.67 1.70
C HIS A 140 0.87 -18.20 2.68
N ARG A 141 1.11 -19.37 3.29
CA ARG A 141 0.16 -19.95 4.27
C ARG A 141 0.09 -19.13 5.54
N TYR A 142 1.23 -18.65 6.01
CA TYR A 142 1.32 -17.75 7.15
C TYR A 142 0.55 -16.45 6.81
N LEU A 143 -0.61 -16.24 7.47
CA LEU A 143 -1.53 -15.10 7.32
C LEU A 143 -2.57 -15.18 6.19
N THR A 144 -2.64 -16.30 5.46
CA THR A 144 -3.83 -16.57 4.65
C THR A 144 -4.92 -17.16 5.53
N HIS A 145 -6.13 -16.60 5.45
CA HIS A 145 -7.28 -17.11 6.20
C HIS A 145 -7.44 -18.63 6.00
N ASP A 146 -7.67 -19.36 7.09
CA ASP A 146 -7.79 -20.83 7.13
C ASP A 146 -6.55 -21.66 6.74
N GLU A 147 -5.45 -21.09 6.24
CA GLU A 147 -4.30 -21.90 5.78
C GLU A 147 -3.47 -22.49 6.92
N SER A 148 -3.58 -21.96 8.15
CA SER A 148 -2.90 -22.47 9.34
C SER A 148 -3.37 -23.87 9.76
N ARG A 149 -4.62 -24.23 9.45
CA ARG A 149 -5.20 -25.55 9.75
C ARG A 149 -5.13 -26.56 8.60
N ARG A 150 -4.68 -26.12 7.41
CA ARG A 150 -4.56 -26.96 6.20
C ARG A 150 -3.20 -27.64 6.12
N PHE A 151 -3.09 -28.65 5.26
CA PHE A 151 -1.86 -29.41 5.03
C PHE A 151 -1.48 -29.35 3.56
N VAL A 152 -0.19 -29.37 3.25
CA VAL A 152 0.28 -29.38 1.85
C VAL A 152 -0.10 -30.70 1.17
N ASP A 153 -0.04 -31.81 1.91
CA ASP A 153 -0.43 -33.12 1.41
C ASP A 153 -1.95 -33.36 1.48
N GLY A 154 -2.44 -34.25 0.61
CA GLY A 154 -3.87 -34.57 0.50
C GLY A 154 -4.38 -35.61 1.50
N ARG A 155 -3.60 -36.03 2.52
CA ARG A 155 -3.98 -37.17 3.37
C ARG A 155 -5.24 -36.94 4.20
N LYS A 156 -5.61 -35.68 4.42
CA LYS A 156 -6.81 -35.27 5.15
C LYS A 156 -7.97 -34.89 4.22
N GLY A 157 -7.89 -35.23 2.94
CA GLY A 157 -8.88 -34.91 1.91
C GLY A 157 -8.76 -33.47 1.40
N ALA A 158 -9.43 -33.20 0.27
CA ALA A 158 -9.33 -31.92 -0.45
C ALA A 158 -9.73 -30.69 0.41
N ALA A 159 -10.69 -30.85 1.33
CA ALA A 159 -11.14 -29.77 2.21
C ALA A 159 -10.07 -29.29 3.21
N ASN A 160 -9.07 -30.14 3.48
CA ASN A 160 -7.95 -29.84 4.38
C ASN A 160 -6.64 -29.59 3.63
N GLN A 161 -6.66 -29.62 2.30
CA GLN A 161 -5.48 -29.37 1.49
C GLN A 161 -5.24 -27.86 1.33
N SER A 162 -4.00 -27.44 1.48
CA SER A 162 -3.56 -26.06 1.31
C SER A 162 -3.75 -25.63 -0.14
N GLN A 163 -4.21 -24.39 -0.33
CA GLN A 163 -4.29 -23.78 -1.66
C GLN A 163 -2.99 -23.07 -2.06
N VAL A 164 -2.00 -23.05 -1.15
CA VAL A 164 -0.71 -22.42 -1.38
C VAL A 164 0.25 -23.49 -1.95
N PRO A 165 0.88 -23.23 -3.12
CA PRO A 165 1.87 -24.16 -3.65
C PRO A 165 3.05 -24.38 -2.69
N GLN A 166 3.48 -25.63 -2.54
CA GLN A 166 4.63 -25.98 -1.70
C GLN A 166 5.89 -25.18 -2.04
N THR A 167 6.10 -24.86 -3.32
CA THR A 167 7.25 -24.06 -3.78
C THR A 167 7.18 -22.61 -3.34
N VAL A 168 5.98 -22.04 -3.17
CA VAL A 168 5.82 -20.69 -2.61
C VAL A 168 6.15 -20.73 -1.13
N GLU A 169 5.58 -21.68 -0.39
CA GLU A 169 5.81 -21.84 1.05
C GLU A 169 7.27 -22.19 1.40
N ALA A 170 8.01 -22.80 0.47
CA ALA A 170 9.44 -23.05 0.62
C ALA A 170 10.30 -21.77 0.54
N THR A 171 9.74 -20.66 0.06
CA THR A 171 10.42 -19.36 0.03
C THR A 171 10.09 -18.53 1.27
N ARG A 172 10.89 -17.49 1.51
CA ARG A 172 10.57 -16.48 2.53
C ARG A 172 9.31 -15.69 2.13
N SER A 173 8.44 -15.42 3.10
CA SER A 173 7.32 -14.50 2.89
C SER A 173 7.77 -13.05 3.05
N ALA A 174 7.61 -12.24 1.99
CA ALA A 174 7.95 -10.82 2.04
C ALA A 174 7.10 -10.08 3.09
N PHE A 175 5.81 -10.40 3.20
CA PHE A 175 4.94 -9.83 4.22
C PHE A 175 5.47 -10.13 5.63
N ARG A 176 5.81 -11.40 5.92
CA ARG A 176 6.35 -11.79 7.24
C ARG A 176 7.68 -11.09 7.54
N ALA A 177 8.56 -10.97 6.54
CA ALA A 177 9.83 -10.26 6.70
C ALA A 177 9.61 -8.79 7.07
N VAL A 178 8.69 -8.11 6.37
CA VAL A 178 8.33 -6.72 6.68
C VAL A 178 7.69 -6.59 8.05
N LYS A 179 6.79 -7.50 8.46
CA LYS A 179 6.21 -7.48 9.81
C LYS A 179 7.25 -7.63 10.92
N ARG A 180 8.30 -8.45 10.71
CA ARG A 180 9.41 -8.52 11.68
C ARG A 180 10.09 -7.16 11.84
N LEU A 181 10.43 -6.49 10.74
CA LEU A 181 11.02 -5.15 10.81
C LEU A 181 10.06 -4.14 11.44
N LEU A 182 8.79 -4.18 11.06
CA LEU A 182 7.75 -3.31 11.59
C LEU A 182 7.70 -3.37 13.12
N TYR A 183 7.68 -4.57 13.70
CA TYR A 183 7.63 -4.68 15.16
C TYR A 183 8.85 -4.10 15.85
N TRP A 184 10.05 -4.28 15.29
CA TRP A 184 11.24 -3.62 15.84
C TRP A 184 11.19 -2.10 15.70
N VAL A 185 10.78 -1.59 14.53
CA VAL A 185 10.61 -0.16 14.28
C VAL A 185 9.62 0.45 15.27
N LEU A 186 8.48 -0.21 15.50
CA LEU A 186 7.45 0.31 16.39
C LEU A 186 7.87 0.24 17.86
N GLU A 187 8.48 -0.87 18.28
CA GLU A 187 8.96 -1.07 19.65
C GLU A 187 9.96 0.01 20.08
N HIS A 188 10.81 0.49 19.16
CA HIS A 188 11.84 1.49 19.44
C HIS A 188 11.82 2.64 18.42
N HIS A 189 10.63 3.17 18.13
CA HIS A 189 10.42 4.13 17.05
C HIS A 189 11.22 5.43 17.21
N GLU A 190 11.46 5.90 18.44
CA GLU A 190 12.28 7.08 18.71
C GLU A 190 13.72 6.94 18.20
N GLU A 191 14.24 5.70 18.17
CA GLU A 191 15.60 5.41 17.74
C GLU A 191 15.71 4.89 16.31
N LEU A 192 14.75 4.08 15.88
CA LEU A 192 14.87 3.28 14.65
C LEU A 192 14.15 3.91 13.46
N LEU A 193 13.03 4.61 13.69
CA LEU A 193 12.14 5.05 12.61
C LEU A 193 12.84 6.01 11.64
N GLY A 194 13.54 7.03 12.16
CA GLY A 194 14.24 8.01 11.33
C GLY A 194 15.37 7.39 10.52
N GLU A 195 16.16 6.52 11.15
CA GLU A 195 17.30 5.85 10.52
C GLU A 195 16.85 4.91 9.39
N ILE A 196 15.86 4.05 9.66
CA ILE A 196 15.33 3.10 8.67
C ILE A 196 14.63 3.84 7.53
N THR A 197 13.88 4.90 7.84
CA THR A 197 13.24 5.73 6.82
C THR A 197 14.26 6.35 5.86
N ALA A 198 15.40 6.85 6.38
CA ALA A 198 16.46 7.43 5.54
C ALA A 198 17.08 6.39 4.58
N VAL A 199 17.22 5.13 5.03
CA VAL A 199 17.70 4.04 4.17
C VAL A 199 16.69 3.73 3.06
N PHE A 200 15.39 3.66 3.39
CA PHE A 200 14.35 3.47 2.37
C PHE A 200 14.28 4.62 1.37
N GLN A 201 14.33 5.87 1.84
CA GLN A 201 14.36 7.05 0.98
C GLN A 201 15.54 7.02 0.01
N SER A 202 16.72 6.60 0.47
CA SER A 202 17.90 6.47 -0.38
C SER A 202 17.72 5.38 -1.46
N HIS A 203 17.14 4.24 -1.08
CA HIS A 203 16.82 3.17 -2.03
C HIS A 203 15.77 3.61 -3.06
N GLU A 204 14.73 4.31 -2.62
CA GLU A 204 13.65 4.83 -3.46
C GLU A 204 14.12 5.92 -4.40
N ALA A 205 14.93 6.87 -3.92
CA ALA A 205 15.50 7.92 -4.76
C ALA A 205 16.30 7.35 -5.94
N ARG A 206 17.07 6.27 -5.71
CA ARG A 206 17.75 5.54 -6.79
C ARG A 206 16.74 4.97 -7.80
N LEU A 207 15.70 4.27 -7.33
CA LEU A 207 14.67 3.70 -8.20
C LEU A 207 13.91 4.76 -9.00
N ILE A 208 13.65 5.91 -8.39
CA ILE A 208 12.99 7.06 -9.03
C ILE A 208 13.89 7.65 -10.11
N ALA A 209 15.18 7.81 -9.84
CA ALA A 209 16.15 8.29 -10.82
C ALA A 209 16.28 7.34 -12.02
N GLU A 210 16.28 6.03 -11.80
CA GLU A 210 16.35 5.01 -12.84
C GLU A 210 15.02 4.89 -13.65
N HIS A 211 13.88 5.27 -13.07
CA HIS A 211 12.55 5.00 -13.61
C HIS A 211 12.37 5.44 -15.08
N ASN A 212 12.85 6.64 -15.41
CA ASN A 212 12.70 7.19 -16.76
C ASN A 212 13.46 6.36 -17.81
N ASP A 213 14.64 5.85 -17.48
CA ASP A 213 15.45 5.04 -18.38
C ASP A 213 14.81 3.65 -18.60
N ILE A 214 14.21 3.08 -17.55
CA ILE A 214 13.46 1.83 -17.65
C ILE A 214 12.24 2.00 -18.58
N VAL A 215 11.48 3.08 -18.39
CA VAL A 215 10.32 3.40 -19.21
C VAL A 215 10.74 3.64 -20.67
N ALA A 216 11.80 4.42 -20.90
CA ALA A 216 12.30 4.70 -22.24
C ALA A 216 12.79 3.44 -22.97
N THR A 217 13.48 2.55 -22.26
CA THR A 217 13.96 1.26 -22.81
C THR A 217 12.77 0.39 -23.22
N ALA A 218 11.79 0.20 -22.34
CA ALA A 218 10.61 -0.60 -22.64
C ALA A 218 9.75 0.03 -23.76
N ALA A 219 9.59 1.36 -23.77
CA ALA A 219 8.89 2.08 -24.84
C ALA A 219 9.56 1.87 -26.20
N THR A 220 10.90 1.84 -26.26
CA THR A 220 11.65 1.57 -27.49
C THR A 220 11.36 0.17 -28.03
N LEU A 221 11.32 -0.84 -27.15
CA LEU A 221 10.97 -2.21 -27.53
C LEU A 221 9.52 -2.31 -28.03
N LEU A 222 8.58 -1.65 -27.37
CA LEU A 222 7.17 -1.61 -27.77
C LEU A 222 6.98 -0.92 -29.12
N HIS A 223 7.67 0.20 -29.33
CA HIS A 223 7.66 0.92 -30.60
C HIS A 223 8.25 0.09 -31.75
N ALA A 224 9.28 -0.70 -31.49
CA ALA A 224 9.87 -1.63 -32.44
C ALA A 224 9.03 -2.90 -32.69
N ASN A 225 7.78 -2.95 -32.19
CA ASN A 225 6.88 -4.10 -32.27
C ASN A 225 7.48 -5.37 -31.63
N GLN A 226 8.17 -5.21 -30.49
CA GLN A 226 8.76 -6.30 -29.70
C GLN A 226 8.12 -6.41 -28.29
N PRO A 227 6.79 -6.61 -28.19
CA PRO A 227 6.09 -6.59 -26.90
C PRO A 227 6.58 -7.67 -25.93
N GLU A 228 6.97 -8.83 -26.44
CA GLU A 228 7.48 -9.92 -25.62
C GLU A 228 8.85 -9.59 -24.99
N LEU A 229 9.68 -8.82 -25.69
CA LEU A 229 10.95 -8.34 -25.14
C LEU A 229 10.71 -7.29 -24.06
N ALA A 230 9.80 -6.35 -24.30
CA ALA A 230 9.40 -5.35 -23.30
C ALA A 230 8.86 -6.04 -22.02
N ARG A 231 7.95 -7.01 -22.19
CA ARG A 231 7.37 -7.78 -21.08
C ARG A 231 8.43 -8.51 -20.26
N ARG A 232 9.40 -9.18 -20.92
CA ARG A 232 10.51 -9.85 -20.22
C ARG A 232 11.39 -8.85 -19.47
N TYR A 233 11.71 -7.72 -20.08
CA TYR A 233 12.51 -6.67 -19.47
C TYR A 233 11.83 -6.06 -18.24
N LEU A 234 10.56 -5.64 -18.36
CA LEU A 234 9.77 -5.10 -17.25
C LEU A 234 9.59 -6.12 -16.13
N THR A 235 9.36 -7.40 -16.48
CA THR A 235 9.28 -8.50 -15.50
C THR A 235 10.59 -8.67 -14.75
N TYR A 236 11.72 -8.69 -15.46
CA TYR A 236 13.04 -8.83 -14.85
C TYR A 236 13.33 -7.69 -13.89
N TYR A 237 13.09 -6.44 -14.32
CA TYR A 237 13.33 -5.25 -13.49
C TYR A 237 12.47 -5.27 -12.22
N SER A 238 11.15 -5.40 -12.34
CA SER A 238 10.26 -5.41 -11.17
C SER A 238 10.56 -6.57 -10.22
N GLN A 239 10.86 -7.78 -10.72
CA GLN A 239 11.26 -8.89 -9.85
C GLN A 239 12.57 -8.63 -9.11
N THR A 240 13.56 -8.08 -9.83
CA THR A 240 14.88 -7.78 -9.27
C THR A 240 14.76 -6.76 -8.16
N GLU A 241 14.06 -5.65 -8.39
CA GLU A 241 13.93 -4.60 -7.38
C GLU A 241 13.04 -5.01 -6.20
N LEU A 242 12.02 -5.86 -6.43
CA LEU A 242 11.25 -6.46 -5.34
C LEU A 242 12.14 -7.31 -4.43
N LEU A 243 12.96 -8.18 -5.02
CA LEU A 243 13.89 -9.01 -4.25
C LEU A 243 15.01 -8.19 -3.59
N ASN A 244 15.46 -7.10 -4.21
CA ASN A 244 16.42 -6.16 -3.62
C ASN A 244 15.81 -5.48 -2.38
N GLY A 245 14.59 -4.95 -2.50
CA GLY A 245 13.85 -4.34 -1.40
C GLY A 245 13.61 -5.32 -0.25
N LEU A 246 13.29 -6.58 -0.55
CA LEU A 246 13.15 -7.62 0.47
C LEU A 246 14.46 -7.91 1.22
N ARG A 247 15.59 -8.02 0.49
CA ARG A 247 16.90 -8.20 1.13
C ARG A 247 17.28 -7.01 2.00
N LEU A 248 16.91 -5.80 1.59
CA LEU A 248 17.11 -4.60 2.40
C LEU A 248 16.32 -4.67 3.71
N VAL A 249 15.04 -5.04 3.65
CA VAL A 249 14.19 -5.22 4.83
C VAL A 249 14.76 -6.27 5.79
N GLU A 250 15.19 -7.43 5.28
CA GLU A 250 15.80 -8.48 6.11
C GLU A 250 17.08 -7.98 6.78
N THR A 251 17.94 -7.28 6.03
CA THR A 251 19.18 -6.69 6.57
C THR A 251 18.88 -5.69 7.70
N LEU A 252 17.91 -4.80 7.49
CA LEU A 252 17.48 -3.84 8.50
C LEU A 252 16.81 -4.50 9.71
N THR A 253 16.15 -5.65 9.50
CA THR A 253 15.57 -6.45 10.58
C THR A 253 16.65 -6.99 11.50
N GLU A 254 17.68 -7.62 10.93
CA GLU A 254 18.78 -8.17 11.73
C GLU A 254 19.56 -7.06 12.45
N TYR A 255 19.73 -5.90 11.81
CA TYR A 255 20.28 -4.70 12.44
C TYR A 255 19.44 -4.22 13.63
N ALA A 256 18.14 -4.01 13.42
CA ALA A 256 17.22 -3.52 14.43
C ALA A 256 17.13 -4.50 15.61
N GLU A 257 16.97 -5.80 15.33
CA GLU A 257 16.94 -6.86 16.34
C GLU A 257 18.22 -6.86 17.19
N THR A 258 19.39 -6.86 16.55
CA THR A 258 20.68 -6.87 17.26
C THR A 258 20.83 -5.65 18.16
N ARG A 259 20.55 -4.45 17.63
CA ARG A 259 20.66 -3.20 18.37
C ARG A 259 19.69 -3.15 19.55
N SER A 260 18.43 -3.51 19.32
CA SER A 260 17.37 -3.52 20.35
C SER A 260 17.72 -4.46 21.49
N ARG A 261 18.13 -5.70 21.18
CA ARG A 261 18.55 -6.67 22.20
C ARG A 261 19.72 -6.18 23.04
N LEU A 262 20.72 -5.55 22.42
CA LEU A 262 21.91 -5.08 23.13
C LEU A 262 21.65 -3.85 24.01
N ARG A 263 20.74 -2.95 23.60
CA ARG A 263 20.46 -1.71 24.33
C ARG A 263 19.34 -1.83 25.34
N HIS A 264 18.29 -2.56 24.99
CA HIS A 264 17.00 -2.56 25.70
C HIS A 264 16.60 -3.95 26.20
N GLY A 265 17.26 -5.01 25.75
CA GLY A 265 16.83 -6.39 26.01
C GLY A 265 15.55 -6.74 25.23
N LEU A 266 14.74 -7.64 25.78
CA LEU A 266 13.42 -7.99 25.24
C LEU A 266 12.33 -7.57 26.23
N ARG A 267 11.35 -6.81 25.75
CA ARG A 267 10.12 -6.53 26.49
C ARG A 267 9.13 -7.66 26.25
N GLU A 268 8.60 -8.23 27.32
CA GLU A 268 7.59 -9.32 27.27
C GLU A 268 6.18 -8.83 27.67
N THR A 269 5.99 -7.52 27.88
CA THR A 269 4.68 -6.96 28.23
C THR A 269 3.81 -6.77 27.00
N VAL A 270 2.52 -7.09 27.15
CA VAL A 270 1.51 -6.91 26.10
C VAL A 270 1.24 -5.41 25.88
N GLY A 271 1.04 -5.02 24.61
CA GLY A 271 0.72 -3.66 24.21
C GLY A 271 1.74 -3.10 23.22
N SER A 272 1.32 -2.14 22.40
CA SER A 272 2.17 -1.53 21.37
C SER A 272 2.93 -0.30 21.92
N GLN A 273 4.15 -0.09 21.45
CA GLN A 273 4.91 1.17 21.62
C GLN A 273 4.83 2.05 20.36
N GLU A 274 3.81 1.84 19.53
CA GLU A 274 3.57 2.63 18.33
C GLU A 274 3.56 4.14 18.59
N PRO A 275 4.05 4.97 17.64
CA PRO A 275 3.81 6.40 17.67
C PRO A 275 2.32 6.72 17.85
N GLY A 276 2.00 7.87 18.45
CA GLY A 276 0.62 8.33 18.56
C GLY A 276 -0.04 8.48 17.18
N GLN A 277 -0.99 7.57 16.90
CA GLN A 277 -1.74 7.54 15.64
C GLN A 277 -2.95 8.48 15.70
N VAL A 278 -3.34 9.00 14.54
CA VAL A 278 -4.37 10.05 14.43
C VAL A 278 -5.56 9.65 13.55
N TRP A 279 -5.86 8.35 13.48
CA TRP A 279 -7.03 7.82 12.76
C TRP A 279 -8.21 7.52 13.68
#